data_AF-A0AAW3MW88-F1
#
_entry.id   AF-A0AAW3MW88-F1
#
_cell.length_a   1.000
_cell.length_b   1.000
_cell.length_c   1.000
_cell.angle_alpha   90.00
_cell.angle_beta   90.00
_cell.angle_gamma   90.00
#
_symmetry.space_group_name_H-M   'P 1'
#
loop_
_entity.id
_entity.type
_entity.pdbx_description
1 polymer ?
#
loop_
_entity_poly.entity_id
_entity_poly.type
_entity_poly.pdbx_seq_one_letter_code
_entity_poly.pdbx_strand_id
1 'polypeptide(L)'
;MNFFTRIDFMTLQPGNKTVGFFFAVSVPALQALSTVAVTEEEWQRVLADARTRVRHAALLPEELVEECGLELYQGTAVPRYFWVNRMFGGSLGAQPEELGYISEPARAEGLGPELSYSPHNVDTPAQALVLMILVQTWSEWASGKLMLVQEKLSRKEGGHDC
;
A
#
# COMPACT_ATOMS: atom_id res chain seq x y z
N MET A 1 -15.36 -7.25 -11.51
CA MET A 1 -14.65 -6.64 -10.35
C MET A 1 -13.69 -5.64 -10.93
N ASN A 2 -13.86 -4.33 -10.66
CA ASN A 2 -12.95 -3.32 -11.17
C ASN A 2 -11.57 -3.49 -10.52
N PHE A 3 -10.53 -3.15 -11.26
CA PHE A 3 -9.14 -3.13 -10.82
C PHE A 3 -8.98 -2.41 -9.47
N PHE A 4 -8.19 -2.99 -8.56
CA PHE A 4 -7.85 -2.38 -7.26
C PHE A 4 -6.35 -2.09 -7.15
N THR A 5 -5.51 -3.12 -7.24
CA THR A 5 -4.06 -3.02 -7.07
C THR A 5 -3.31 -3.92 -8.06
N ARG A 6 -2.14 -3.50 -8.55
CA ARG A 6 -1.24 -4.31 -9.42
C ARG A 6 0.22 -3.98 -9.14
N ILE A 7 1.07 -4.99 -9.28
CA ILE A 7 2.53 -4.85 -9.31
C ILE A 7 2.99 -5.02 -10.75
N ASP A 8 3.69 -4.04 -11.29
CA ASP A 8 4.13 -3.98 -12.68
C ASP A 8 5.65 -4.13 -12.83
N PHE A 9 6.08 -4.76 -13.94
CA PHE A 9 7.47 -4.77 -14.45
C PHE A 9 8.58 -5.38 -13.57
N MET A 10 8.26 -6.27 -12.63
CA MET A 10 9.24 -6.85 -11.69
C MET A 10 10.52 -7.35 -12.37
N THR A 11 11.62 -6.62 -12.17
CA THR A 11 12.94 -6.91 -12.73
C THR A 11 13.96 -7.11 -11.62
N LEU A 12 14.25 -8.36 -11.28
CA LEU A 12 15.17 -8.76 -10.20
C LEU A 12 16.61 -8.96 -10.70
N GLN A 13 17.21 -7.93 -11.31
CA GLN A 13 18.60 -7.99 -11.79
C GLN A 13 19.54 -7.33 -10.77
N PRO A 14 20.60 -8.04 -10.30
CA PRO A 14 21.66 -7.41 -9.53
C PRO A 14 22.44 -6.40 -10.40
N GLY A 15 22.59 -5.15 -9.96
CA GLY A 15 23.41 -4.15 -10.66
C GLY A 15 23.24 -2.73 -10.13
N ASN A 16 24.03 -1.79 -10.68
CA ASN A 16 24.04 -0.36 -10.30
C ASN A 16 22.73 0.39 -10.62
N LYS A 17 21.76 -0.29 -11.23
CA LYS A 17 20.43 0.24 -11.56
C LYS A 17 19.41 -0.63 -10.84
N THR A 18 18.75 0.01 -9.89
CA THR A 18 17.63 -0.40 -9.05
C THR A 18 16.87 -1.63 -9.56
N VAL A 19 16.69 -2.61 -8.67
CA VAL A 19 15.65 -3.61 -8.83
C VAL A 19 14.32 -2.87 -8.92
N GLY A 20 13.64 -3.02 -10.06
CA GLY A 20 12.53 -2.15 -10.44
C GLY A 20 11.21 -2.91 -10.49
N PHE A 21 10.18 -2.35 -9.85
CA PHE A 21 8.78 -2.67 -10.05
C PHE A 21 7.96 -1.42 -9.70
N PHE A 22 6.78 -1.26 -10.27
CA PHE A 22 5.83 -0.24 -9.83
C PHE A 22 4.67 -0.89 -9.12
N PHE A 23 4.09 -0.16 -8.19
CA PHE A 23 2.85 -0.56 -7.56
C PHE A 23 1.76 0.45 -7.91
N ALA A 24 0.77 -0.01 -8.65
CA ALA A 24 -0.36 0.81 -9.08
C ALA A 24 -1.59 0.52 -8.21
N VAL A 25 -2.25 1.57 -7.74
CA VAL A 25 -3.52 1.47 -7.01
C VAL A 25 -4.55 2.34 -7.70
N SER A 26 -5.76 1.80 -7.88
CA SER A 26 -6.89 2.56 -8.44
C SER A 26 -7.19 3.81 -7.60
N VAL A 27 -7.27 4.98 -8.26
CA VAL A 27 -7.62 6.25 -7.60
C VAL A 27 -9.00 6.17 -6.92
N PRO A 28 -10.06 5.65 -7.57
CA PRO A 28 -11.34 5.39 -6.90
C PRO A 28 -11.24 4.54 -5.62
N ALA A 29 -10.37 3.53 -5.62
CA ALA A 29 -10.17 2.71 -4.43
C ALA A 29 -9.44 3.48 -3.32
N LEU A 30 -8.42 4.27 -3.66
CA LEU A 30 -7.74 5.15 -2.72
C LEU A 30 -8.69 6.19 -2.13
N GLN A 31 -9.60 6.74 -2.93
CA GLN A 31 -10.65 7.65 -2.46
C GLN A 31 -11.61 6.96 -1.48
N ALA A 32 -11.99 5.71 -1.73
CA ALA A 32 -12.81 4.96 -0.77
C ALA A 32 -12.03 4.70 0.54
N LEU A 33 -10.76 4.29 0.44
CA LEU A 33 -9.90 4.02 1.59
C LEU A 33 -9.56 5.26 2.41
N SER A 34 -9.53 6.44 1.81
CA SER A 34 -9.29 7.71 2.53
C SER A 34 -10.43 8.06 3.50
N THR A 35 -11.62 7.50 3.28
CA THR A 35 -12.77 7.65 4.20
C THR A 35 -12.76 6.64 5.35
N VAL A 36 -11.86 5.66 5.32
CA VAL A 36 -11.77 4.60 6.33
C VAL A 36 -10.75 5.00 7.39
N ALA A 37 -11.24 5.37 8.57
CA ALA A 37 -10.39 5.57 9.74
C ALA A 37 -9.84 4.22 10.24
N VAL A 38 -8.56 4.23 10.63
CA VAL A 38 -7.84 3.06 11.12
C VAL A 38 -7.43 3.30 12.56
N THR A 39 -7.76 2.37 13.47
CA THR A 39 -7.32 2.47 14.87
C THR A 39 -5.88 2.00 15.01
N GLU A 40 -5.21 2.43 16.07
CA GLU A 40 -3.83 2.00 16.35
C GLU A 40 -3.75 0.48 16.52
N GLU A 41 -4.73 -0.16 17.18
CA GLU A 41 -4.74 -1.61 17.37
C GLU A 41 -4.95 -2.38 16.07
N GLU A 42 -5.73 -1.83 15.14
CA GLU A 42 -5.84 -2.40 13.80
C GLU A 42 -4.54 -2.24 13.03
N TRP A 43 -3.96 -1.05 13.10
CA TRP A 43 -2.70 -0.77 12.42
C TRP A 43 -1.57 -1.69 12.87
N GLN A 44 -1.39 -1.85 14.18
CA GLN A 44 -0.39 -2.75 14.75
C GLN A 44 -0.59 -4.21 14.34
N ARG A 45 -1.85 -4.65 14.14
CA ARG A 45 -2.13 -5.99 13.62
C ARG A 45 -1.68 -6.18 12.17
N VAL A 46 -1.90 -5.18 11.31
CA VAL A 46 -1.43 -5.22 9.91
C VAL A 46 0.10 -5.26 9.86
N LEU A 47 0.75 -4.44 10.68
CA LEU A 47 2.21 -4.42 10.76
C LEU A 47 2.79 -5.74 11.28
N ALA A 48 2.16 -6.33 12.31
CA ALA A 48 2.56 -7.63 12.85
C ALA A 48 2.39 -8.77 11.83
N ASP A 49 1.30 -8.80 11.06
CA ASP A 49 1.10 -9.78 9.99
C ASP A 49 2.17 -9.63 8.89
N ALA A 50 2.42 -8.39 8.46
CA ALA A 50 3.43 -8.08 7.46
C ALA A 50 4.82 -8.58 7.88
N ARG A 51 5.25 -8.28 9.12
CA ARG A 51 6.52 -8.75 9.66
C ARG A 51 6.59 -10.26 9.82
N THR A 52 5.49 -10.90 10.22
CA THR A 52 5.40 -12.37 10.31
C THR A 52 5.63 -13.02 8.95
N ARG A 53 5.00 -12.49 7.89
CA ARG A 53 5.20 -12.98 6.52
C ARG A 53 6.62 -12.76 6.03
N VAL A 54 7.21 -11.60 6.30
CA VAL A 54 8.62 -11.31 5.96
C VAL A 54 9.57 -12.27 6.70
N ARG A 55 9.34 -12.53 7.99
CA ARG A 55 10.10 -13.51 8.78
C ARG A 55 10.04 -14.90 8.16
N HIS A 56 8.85 -15.37 7.80
CA HIS A 56 8.67 -16.68 7.17
C HIS A 56 9.35 -16.79 5.81
N ALA A 57 9.48 -15.69 5.07
CA ALA A 57 10.17 -15.67 3.78
C ALA A 57 11.70 -15.81 3.92
N ALA A 58 12.26 -15.63 5.13
CA ALA A 58 13.69 -15.72 5.41
C ALA A 58 14.56 -14.84 4.48
N LEU A 59 14.03 -13.68 4.09
CA LEU A 59 14.69 -12.73 3.18
C LEU A 59 15.59 -11.72 3.89
N LEU A 60 15.39 -11.53 5.20
CA LEU A 60 16.09 -10.55 6.03
C LEU A 60 16.61 -11.21 7.31
N PRO A 61 17.72 -10.68 7.88
CA PRO A 61 18.05 -10.88 9.29
C PRO A 61 16.91 -10.43 10.21
N GLU A 62 16.76 -11.08 11.36
CA GLU A 62 15.67 -10.84 12.32
C GLU A 62 15.58 -9.37 12.74
N GLU A 63 16.72 -8.69 12.91
CA GLU A 63 16.77 -7.27 13.28
C GLU A 63 16.12 -6.39 12.21
N LEU A 64 16.34 -6.71 10.93
CA LEU A 64 15.77 -5.97 9.81
C LEU A 64 14.30 -6.29 9.58
N VAL A 65 13.83 -7.47 10.00
CA VAL A 65 12.39 -7.80 9.99
C VAL A 65 11.63 -6.85 10.91
N GLU A 66 12.15 -6.58 12.11
CA GLU A 66 11.51 -5.65 13.05
C GLU A 66 11.61 -4.20 12.62
N GLU A 67 12.59 -3.88 11.78
CA GLU A 67 12.72 -2.54 11.21
C GLU A 67 11.84 -2.31 9.98
N CYS A 68 11.41 -3.35 9.26
CA CYS A 68 10.58 -3.20 8.06
C CYS A 68 9.11 -2.86 8.37
N GLY A 69 8.40 -2.32 7.38
CA GLY A 69 6.98 -2.03 7.53
C GLY A 69 6.39 -1.13 6.44
N LEU A 70 5.22 -0.58 6.75
CA LEU A 70 4.52 0.39 5.93
C LEU A 70 4.01 1.53 6.80
N GLU A 71 3.62 2.65 6.20
CA GLU A 71 3.00 3.79 6.89
C GLU A 71 1.70 4.13 6.18
N LEU A 72 0.67 4.46 6.95
CA LEU A 72 -0.61 4.89 6.43
C LEU A 72 -0.71 6.43 6.39
N TYR A 73 -1.46 6.94 5.43
CA TYR A 73 -1.64 8.38 5.25
C TYR A 73 -2.70 8.91 6.21
N GLN A 74 -2.29 9.79 7.13
CA GLN A 74 -3.18 10.56 8.03
C GLN A 74 -4.21 9.71 8.79
N GLY A 75 -3.82 8.50 9.23
CA GLY A 75 -4.72 7.60 9.98
C GLY A 75 -5.85 6.97 9.14
N THR A 76 -5.76 7.07 7.82
CA THR A 76 -6.69 6.42 6.87
C THR A 76 -6.16 5.06 6.41
N ALA A 77 -6.92 4.31 5.62
CA ALA A 77 -6.44 3.04 5.06
C ALA A 77 -5.56 3.19 3.79
N VAL A 78 -5.26 4.43 3.38
CA VAL A 78 -4.37 4.74 2.24
C VAL A 78 -2.91 4.48 2.63
N PRO A 79 -2.13 3.71 1.83
CA PRO A 79 -0.72 3.51 2.10
C PRO A 79 0.03 4.76 1.70
N ARG A 80 0.93 5.25 2.54
CA ARG A 80 1.81 6.38 2.23
C ARG A 80 3.10 5.88 1.57
N TYR A 81 3.77 4.95 2.22
CA TYR A 81 4.96 4.27 1.70
C TYR A 81 5.22 2.96 2.47
N PHE A 82 6.07 2.13 1.88
CA PHE A 82 6.57 0.86 2.42
C PHE A 82 8.09 0.96 2.54
N TRP A 83 8.71 0.25 3.48
CA TRP A 83 10.16 0.23 3.64
C TRP A 83 10.68 -1.11 4.16
N VAL A 84 11.90 -1.43 3.73
CA VAL A 84 12.72 -2.54 4.24
C VAL A 84 13.57 -2.06 5.42
N ASN A 85 14.24 -0.92 5.26
CA ASN A 85 15.01 -0.27 6.31
C ASN A 85 14.88 1.25 6.23
N ARG A 86 14.48 1.91 7.33
CA ARG A 86 14.27 3.37 7.35
C ARG A 86 15.55 4.20 7.19
N MET A 87 16.70 3.66 7.61
CA MET A 87 17.99 4.35 7.58
C MET A 87 18.77 4.11 6.28
N PHE A 88 18.77 2.86 5.79
CA PHE A 88 19.66 2.44 4.69
C PHE A 88 18.96 2.29 3.33
N GLY A 89 17.64 2.49 3.26
CA GLY A 89 16.89 2.48 2.00
C GLY A 89 16.11 1.19 1.74
N GLY A 90 15.58 1.08 0.52
CA GLY A 90 14.64 0.05 0.12
C GLY A 90 13.22 0.46 0.49
N SER A 91 12.68 1.46 -0.20
CA SER A 91 11.31 1.92 0.02
C SER A 91 10.50 1.95 -1.27
N LEU A 92 9.19 2.02 -1.11
CA LEU A 92 8.20 2.14 -2.18
C LEU A 92 7.17 3.18 -1.77
N GLY A 93 7.04 4.27 -2.52
CA GLY A 93 6.20 5.40 -2.12
C GLY A 93 5.58 6.14 -3.30
N ALA A 94 4.47 6.82 -3.05
CA ALA A 94 3.88 7.78 -3.98
C ALA A 94 4.32 9.21 -3.62
N GLN A 95 4.14 10.17 -4.53
CA GLN A 95 4.48 11.56 -4.23
C GLN A 95 3.52 12.12 -3.15
N PRO A 96 4.02 12.80 -2.11
CA PRO A 96 3.17 13.32 -1.04
C PRO A 96 2.04 14.25 -1.51
N GLU A 97 2.32 15.02 -2.57
CA GLU A 97 1.35 15.94 -3.19
C GLU A 97 0.18 15.19 -3.82
N GLU A 98 0.46 14.10 -4.55
CA GLU A 98 -0.55 13.25 -5.16
C GLU A 98 -1.44 12.57 -4.11
N LEU A 99 -0.83 12.11 -3.00
CA LEU A 99 -1.58 11.55 -1.86
C LEU A 99 -2.54 12.58 -1.23
N GLY A 100 -2.13 13.85 -1.16
CA GLY A 100 -2.97 14.94 -0.66
C GLY A 100 -4.21 15.20 -1.52
N TYR A 101 -4.19 14.84 -2.79
CA TYR A 101 -5.33 15.03 -3.70
C TYR A 101 -6.36 13.89 -3.61
N ILE A 102 -6.01 12.75 -3.01
CA ILE A 102 -6.92 11.60 -2.89
C ILE A 102 -8.18 11.94 -2.09
N SER A 103 -8.08 12.80 -1.08
CA SER A 103 -9.25 13.23 -0.29
C SER A 103 -10.10 14.30 -0.99
N GLU A 104 -9.66 14.85 -2.13
CA GLU A 104 -10.29 15.97 -2.82
C GLU A 104 -10.70 15.57 -4.26
N PRO A 105 -11.97 15.22 -4.51
CA PRO A 105 -12.42 14.73 -5.81
C PRO A 105 -12.04 15.61 -7.00
N ALA A 106 -12.13 16.94 -6.84
CA ALA A 106 -11.81 17.92 -7.89
C ALA A 106 -10.32 17.95 -8.27
N ARG A 107 -9.42 17.53 -7.36
CA ARG A 107 -7.97 17.49 -7.61
C ARG A 107 -7.50 16.11 -8.05
N ALA A 108 -8.23 15.06 -7.65
CA ALA A 108 -7.97 13.69 -8.04
C ALA A 108 -8.18 13.43 -9.54
N GLU A 109 -9.00 14.23 -10.24
CA GLU A 109 -9.18 14.14 -11.70
C GLU A 109 -7.84 14.26 -12.46
N GLY A 110 -6.89 15.05 -11.94
CA GLY A 110 -5.57 15.24 -12.54
C GLY A 110 -4.60 14.07 -12.34
N LEU A 111 -4.90 13.11 -11.46
CA LEU A 111 -4.03 11.94 -11.18
C LEU A 111 -4.21 10.82 -12.21
N GLY A 112 -5.29 10.86 -13.00
CA GLY A 112 -5.68 9.75 -13.86
C GLY A 112 -6.34 8.60 -13.07
N PRO A 113 -6.48 7.41 -13.69
CA PRO A 113 -7.24 6.30 -13.11
C PRO A 113 -6.49 5.53 -12.01
N GLU A 114 -5.17 5.65 -11.96
CA GLU A 114 -4.29 4.91 -11.05
C GLU A 114 -3.15 5.79 -10.52
N LEU A 115 -2.80 5.60 -9.26
CA LEU A 115 -1.64 6.21 -8.63
C LEU A 115 -0.50 5.19 -8.56
N SER A 116 0.69 5.61 -9.00
CA SER A 116 1.88 4.76 -8.99
C SER A 116 2.78 5.04 -7.78
N TYR A 117 3.18 3.98 -7.11
CA TYR A 117 4.21 3.98 -6.07
C TYR A 117 5.50 3.46 -6.70
N SER A 118 6.57 4.23 -6.53
CA SER A 118 7.87 3.98 -7.16
C SER A 118 8.92 3.54 -6.14
N PRO A 119 9.83 2.63 -6.52
CA PRO A 119 10.86 2.11 -5.63
C PRO A 119 12.01 3.11 -5.51
N HIS A 120 12.56 3.23 -4.30
CA HIS A 120 13.72 4.07 -4.00
C HIS A 120 14.77 3.27 -3.23
N ASN A 121 16.01 3.30 -3.72
CA ASN A 121 17.17 2.59 -3.14
C ASN A 121 16.89 1.10 -2.91
N VAL A 122 16.24 0.44 -3.87
CA VAL A 122 15.97 -1.00 -3.86
C VAL A 122 17.08 -1.67 -4.67
N ASP A 123 18.16 -2.02 -3.98
CA ASP A 123 19.42 -2.43 -4.61
C ASP A 123 19.56 -3.96 -4.71
N THR A 124 18.72 -4.70 -3.97
CA THR A 124 18.79 -6.16 -3.90
C THR A 124 17.46 -6.83 -4.21
N PRO A 125 17.47 -8.05 -4.80
CA PRO A 125 16.25 -8.84 -4.98
C PRO A 125 15.52 -9.11 -3.67
N ALA A 126 16.25 -9.31 -2.57
CA ALA A 126 15.66 -9.52 -1.24
C ALA A 126 14.82 -8.30 -0.81
N GLN A 127 15.34 -7.08 -0.94
CA GLN A 127 14.59 -5.87 -0.63
C GLN A 127 13.32 -5.74 -1.49
N ALA A 128 13.39 -6.03 -2.78
CA ALA A 128 12.23 -5.98 -3.66
C ALA A 128 11.16 -7.00 -3.25
N LEU A 129 11.55 -8.24 -2.96
CA LEU A 129 10.64 -9.29 -2.51
C LEU A 129 10.01 -8.93 -1.15
N VAL A 130 10.76 -8.34 -0.22
CA VAL A 130 10.20 -7.82 1.05
C VAL A 130 9.14 -6.76 0.76
N LEU A 131 9.42 -5.76 -0.08
CA LEU A 131 8.44 -4.72 -0.42
C LEU A 131 7.19 -5.33 -1.08
N MET A 132 7.33 -6.36 -1.91
CA MET A 132 6.19 -7.07 -2.47
C MET A 132 5.34 -7.76 -1.40
N ILE A 133 5.96 -8.41 -0.41
CA ILE A 133 5.25 -9.01 0.72
C ILE A 133 4.47 -7.93 1.50
N LEU A 134 5.11 -6.78 1.77
CA LEU A 134 4.49 -5.68 2.48
C LEU A 134 3.29 -5.11 1.70
N VAL A 135 3.46 -4.89 0.40
CA VAL A 135 2.40 -4.45 -0.52
C VAL A 135 1.26 -5.45 -0.54
N GLN A 136 1.54 -6.74 -0.72
CA GLN A 136 0.53 -7.77 -0.78
C GLN A 136 -0.27 -7.86 0.54
N THR A 137 0.42 -7.79 1.68
CA THR A 137 -0.21 -7.81 3.00
C THR A 137 -1.18 -6.64 3.16
N TRP A 138 -0.75 -5.43 2.78
CA TRP A 138 -1.63 -4.26 2.77
C TRP A 138 -2.80 -4.44 1.80
N SER A 139 -2.57 -4.93 0.58
CA SER A 139 -3.60 -5.12 -0.44
C SER A 139 -4.69 -6.09 0.01
N GLU A 140 -4.32 -7.20 0.65
CA GLU A 140 -5.28 -8.16 1.20
C GLU A 140 -6.15 -7.53 2.29
N TRP A 141 -5.54 -6.81 3.24
CA TRP A 141 -6.27 -6.11 4.30
C TRP A 141 -7.17 -4.99 3.75
N ALA A 142 -6.64 -4.15 2.86
CA ALA A 142 -7.35 -3.03 2.25
C ALA A 142 -8.52 -3.50 1.37
N SER A 143 -8.40 -4.65 0.71
CA SER A 143 -9.51 -5.28 -0.01
C SER A 143 -10.70 -5.56 0.93
N GLY A 144 -10.44 -6.09 2.12
CA GLY A 144 -11.46 -6.29 3.15
C GLY A 144 -12.13 -4.97 3.57
N LYS A 145 -11.36 -3.88 3.68
CA LYS A 145 -11.92 -2.54 3.95
C LYS A 145 -12.83 -2.04 2.84
N LEU A 146 -12.43 -2.22 1.58
CA LEU A 146 -13.23 -1.81 0.42
C LEU A 146 -14.57 -2.55 0.34
N MET A 147 -14.58 -3.85 0.64
CA MET A 147 -15.82 -4.63 0.71
C MET A 147 -16.79 -4.05 1.74
N LEU A 148 -16.30 -3.69 2.92
CA LEU A 148 -17.13 -3.07 3.97
C LEU A 148 -17.66 -1.68 3.56
N VAL A 149 -16.88 -0.90 2.82
CA VAL A 149 -17.33 0.40 2.29
C VAL A 149 -18.45 0.19 1.26
N GLN A 150 -18.27 -0.75 0.33
CA GLN A 150 -19.27 -1.08 -0.69
C GLN A 150 -20.58 -1.55 -0.06
N GLU A 151 -20.52 -2.46 0.93
CA GLU A 151 -21.71 -2.91 1.67
C GLU A 151 -22.47 -1.75 2.34
N LYS A 152 -21.76 -0.80 2.94
CA LYS A 152 -22.37 0.38 3.57
C LYS A 152 -23.06 1.28 2.55
N LEU A 153 -22.48 1.46 1.36
CA LEU A 153 -23.07 2.25 0.29
C LEU A 153 -24.34 1.59 -0.24
N SER A 154 -24.31 0.28 -0.53
CA SER A 154 -25.49 -0.45 -1.00
C SER A 154 -26.65 -0.44 0.00
N ARG A 155 -26.37 -0.48 1.32
CA ARG A 155 -27.42 -0.35 2.35
C ARG A 155 -28.03 1.04 2.42
N LYS A 156 -27.29 2.10 2.12
CA LYS A 156 -27.81 3.47 2.09
C LYS A 156 -28.72 3.71 0.89
N GLU A 157 -28.38 3.14 -0.27
CA GLU A 157 -29.18 3.25 -1.48
C GLU A 157 -30.49 2.45 -1.39
N GLY A 158 -30.49 1.30 -0.71
CA GLY A 158 -31.70 0.50 -0.47
C GLY A 158 -32.60 0.98 0.68
N GLY A 159 -32.22 2.05 1.39
CA GLY A 159 -32.96 2.59 2.55
C GLY A 159 -33.85 3.80 2.24
N HIS A 160 -34.05 4.13 0.96
CA HIS A 160 -34.82 5.31 0.53
C HIS A 160 -36.23 4.98 -0.01
N ASP A 161 -36.72 3.76 0.22
CA ASP A 161 -38.10 3.35 -0.06
C ASP A 161 -38.82 2.99 1.25
N CYS A 162 -39.25 4.00 2.02
CA CYS A 162 -40.27 3.92 3.07
C CYS A 162 -40.97 5.26 3.22
#